data_AF-L0FYP3-F1
#
_entry.id   AF-L0FYP3-F1
#
_cell.length_a   1.000
_cell.length_b   1.000
_cell.length_c   1.000
_cell.angle_alpha   90.00
_cell.angle_beta   90.00
_cell.angle_gamma   90.00
#
_symmetry.space_group_name_H-M   'P 1'
#
loop_
_entity.id
_entity.type
_entity.pdbx_description
1 polymer ?
#
loop_
_entity_poly.entity_id
_entity_poly.type
_entity_poly.pdbx_seq_one_letter_code
_entity_poly.pdbx_strand_id
1 'polypeptide(L)'
;MKKIFILSCFCIFAGIFFSGSEGHAQQLPQFSQYIFNGLNINPAYAGYKGAPYLQSSYRSQWSGFPGAPKTFSLSADLSANEGTMGFGASLLSDKLGPASTFSALLTYAYRLQMGYDSFLSVGVSGGVSEYAIDGTMFSPDEYNDPDIPEGKVNTFTPNLNTGVFFHTSRFYAGLSMFNLIGKKALEKESISLAYHDMHYYFTAGAMIFISDDVQFKPSVLIKEAKGSPTNYDINGMLLLMERLWLGASYRSNLGNGSESLQENLNNRNSIAAIVEIFATKQLRIGYSYDHNVNILSNLRNNSHEISVGYYIIPRDVRVHNPRWF
;
A
#
# COMPACT_ATOMS: atom_id res chain seq x y z
N MET A 1 3.79 4.86 43.52
CA MET A 1 3.90 3.42 43.14
C MET A 1 3.10 3.05 41.89
N LYS A 2 1.81 3.40 41.74
CA LYS A 2 1.02 3.10 40.52
C LYS A 2 1.58 3.71 39.21
N LYS A 3 2.19 4.90 39.24
CA LYS A 3 2.79 5.53 38.04
C LYS A 3 4.10 4.88 37.57
N ILE A 4 4.86 4.28 38.50
CA ILE A 4 6.11 3.56 38.18
C ILE A 4 5.79 2.19 37.59
N PHE A 5 4.72 1.54 38.06
CA PHE A 5 4.26 0.26 37.49
C PHE A 5 3.74 0.40 36.06
N ILE A 6 3.06 1.52 35.74
CA ILE A 6 2.60 1.82 34.37
C ILE A 6 3.78 2.14 33.43
N LEU A 7 4.79 2.89 33.90
CA LEU A 7 6.00 3.14 33.11
C LEU A 7 6.82 1.85 32.89
N SER A 8 6.92 0.99 33.90
CA SER A 8 7.61 -0.30 33.78
C SER A 8 6.87 -1.26 32.84
N CYS A 9 5.53 -1.30 32.85
CA CYS A 9 4.78 -2.07 31.86
C CYS A 9 4.90 -1.49 30.44
N PHE A 10 5.00 -0.17 30.27
CA PHE A 10 5.22 0.46 28.96
C PHE A 10 6.64 0.17 28.42
N CYS A 11 7.65 0.15 29.28
CA CYS A 11 9.01 -0.25 28.92
C CYS A 11 9.15 -1.75 28.65
N ILE A 12 8.37 -2.61 29.33
CA ILE A 12 8.35 -4.05 29.08
C ILE A 12 7.58 -4.37 27.78
N PHE A 13 6.52 -3.61 27.46
CA PHE A 13 5.82 -3.73 26.17
C PHE A 13 6.66 -3.21 24.99
N ALA A 14 7.49 -2.17 25.22
CA ALA A 14 8.47 -1.67 24.25
C ALA A 14 9.70 -2.58 24.10
N GLY A 15 10.08 -3.32 25.16
CA GLY A 15 11.25 -4.20 25.18
C GLY A 15 11.05 -5.56 24.50
N ILE A 16 9.81 -5.99 24.27
CA ILE A 16 9.52 -7.29 23.61
C ILE A 16 9.57 -7.21 22.08
N PHE A 17 9.71 -6.01 21.49
CA PHE A 17 9.85 -5.83 20.03
C PHE A 17 11.28 -6.01 19.50
N PHE A 18 12.28 -6.24 20.36
CA PHE A 18 13.67 -6.42 19.95
C PHE A 18 14.16 -7.83 20.29
N SER A 19 13.83 -8.80 19.44
CA SER A 19 14.52 -10.10 19.37
C SER A 19 14.22 -10.79 18.03
N GLY A 20 15.26 -10.95 17.20
CA GLY A 20 15.29 -11.89 16.08
C GLY A 20 15.57 -11.25 14.72
N SER A 21 16.84 -11.24 14.32
CA SER A 21 17.28 -11.04 12.94
C SER A 21 17.46 -12.41 12.26
N GLU A 22 16.43 -12.84 11.54
CA GLU A 22 16.60 -13.77 10.42
C GLU A 22 16.13 -13.02 9.17
N GLY A 23 17.06 -12.82 8.24
CA GLY A 23 16.85 -12.04 7.03
C GLY A 23 15.94 -12.78 6.06
N HIS A 24 14.72 -12.27 5.89
CA HIS A 24 13.89 -12.52 4.72
C HIS A 24 13.23 -11.18 4.34
N ALA A 25 13.64 -10.61 3.21
CA ALA A 25 13.28 -9.26 2.80
C ALA A 25 12.41 -9.33 1.54
N GLN A 26 11.09 -9.44 1.72
CA GLN A 26 10.14 -9.23 0.62
C GLN A 26 8.99 -8.34 1.10
N GLN A 27 8.86 -7.18 0.44
CA GLN A 27 7.89 -6.13 0.76
C GLN A 27 6.68 -6.28 -0.16
N LEU A 28 5.48 -6.00 0.36
CA LEU A 28 4.28 -5.86 -0.49
C LEU A 28 4.51 -4.82 -1.60
N PRO A 29 3.84 -4.98 -2.77
CA PRO A 29 4.01 -4.07 -3.89
C PRO A 29 3.81 -2.60 -3.49
N GLN A 30 4.72 -1.76 -3.97
CA GLN A 30 4.73 -0.34 -3.65
C GLN A 30 4.06 0.48 -4.74
N PHE A 31 3.11 1.32 -4.34
CA PHE A 31 2.43 2.27 -5.21
C PHE A 31 2.86 3.70 -4.88
N SER A 32 3.01 4.54 -5.90
CA SER A 32 3.22 5.98 -5.74
C SER A 32 1.90 6.75 -5.74
N GLN A 33 0.85 6.21 -6.36
CA GLN A 33 -0.50 6.80 -6.33
C GLN A 33 -1.41 6.16 -5.27
N TYR A 34 -0.84 5.60 -4.19
CA TYR A 34 -1.63 4.98 -3.13
C TYR A 34 -2.64 5.96 -2.49
N ILE A 35 -2.33 7.26 -2.51
CA ILE A 35 -3.20 8.35 -2.00
C ILE A 35 -4.58 8.32 -2.64
N PHE A 36 -4.67 7.74 -3.84
CA PHE A 36 -5.88 7.67 -4.63
C PHE A 36 -6.57 6.31 -4.57
N ASN A 37 -5.90 5.29 -4.01
CA ASN A 37 -6.43 3.96 -3.74
C ASN A 37 -6.16 3.54 -2.28
N GLY A 38 -6.91 4.13 -1.34
CA GLY A 38 -6.78 3.80 0.08
C GLY A 38 -7.04 2.32 0.40
N LEU A 39 -7.80 1.61 -0.44
CA LEU A 39 -8.09 0.18 -0.24
C LEU A 39 -6.83 -0.70 -0.29
N ASN A 40 -5.80 -0.28 -1.03
CA ASN A 40 -4.53 -1.00 -1.13
C ASN A 40 -3.70 -0.91 0.16
N ILE A 41 -3.97 0.05 1.03
CA ILE A 41 -3.22 0.28 2.27
C ILE A 41 -4.07 0.17 3.54
N ASN A 42 -5.40 0.15 3.44
CA ASN A 42 -6.27 -0.01 4.60
C ASN A 42 -7.65 -0.58 4.20
N PRO A 43 -8.02 -1.79 4.65
CA PRO A 43 -9.33 -2.36 4.34
C PRO A 43 -10.51 -1.56 4.93
N ALA A 44 -10.30 -0.80 6.00
CA ALA A 44 -11.32 0.07 6.59
C ALA A 44 -11.66 1.30 5.74
N TYR A 45 -10.92 1.54 4.65
CA TYR A 45 -11.23 2.58 3.66
C TYR A 45 -12.40 2.21 2.73
N ALA A 46 -12.79 0.93 2.65
CA ALA A 46 -13.84 0.50 1.73
C ALA A 46 -15.14 1.30 1.87
N GLY A 47 -15.68 1.79 0.75
CA GLY A 47 -16.91 2.58 0.73
C GLY A 47 -16.76 4.02 1.24
N TYR A 48 -15.56 4.47 1.61
CA TYR A 48 -15.30 5.85 2.02
C TYR A 48 -15.86 6.86 1.00
N LYS A 49 -15.59 6.63 -0.30
CA LYS A 49 -16.00 7.50 -1.42
C LYS A 49 -17.52 7.69 -1.50
N GLY A 50 -18.32 6.78 -0.97
CA GLY A 50 -19.79 6.89 -0.94
C GLY A 50 -20.50 6.64 -2.25
N ALA A 51 -19.75 6.40 -3.32
CA ALA A 51 -20.26 6.04 -4.63
C ALA A 51 -19.52 4.78 -5.10
N PRO A 52 -20.17 3.90 -5.88
CA PRO A 52 -19.49 2.78 -6.48
C PRO A 52 -18.37 3.28 -7.39
N TYR A 53 -17.16 2.83 -7.12
CA TYR A 53 -15.94 3.32 -7.72
C TYR A 53 -15.05 2.16 -8.14
N LEU A 54 -14.62 2.18 -9.39
CA LEU A 54 -13.65 1.25 -9.96
C LEU A 54 -12.32 1.97 -10.14
N GLN A 55 -11.22 1.29 -9.86
CA GLN A 55 -9.89 1.81 -10.09
C GLN A 55 -8.95 0.72 -10.56
N SER A 56 -8.10 1.06 -11.51
CA SER A 56 -6.97 0.24 -11.92
C SER A 56 -5.70 1.05 -11.89
N SER A 57 -4.58 0.40 -11.57
CA SER A 57 -3.26 0.97 -11.78
C SER A 57 -2.30 -0.05 -12.39
N TYR A 58 -1.39 0.45 -13.21
CA TYR A 58 -0.28 -0.30 -13.76
C TYR A 58 1.00 0.44 -13.46
N ARG A 59 1.96 -0.25 -12.86
CA ARG A 59 3.26 0.28 -12.48
C ARG A 59 4.37 -0.57 -13.09
N SER A 60 5.31 0.09 -13.76
CA SER A 60 6.55 -0.51 -14.22
C SER A 60 7.71 0.18 -13.53
N GLN A 61 8.47 -0.58 -12.75
CA GLN A 61 9.63 -0.06 -12.03
C GLN A 61 10.91 -0.31 -12.82
N TRP A 62 11.91 0.53 -12.62
CA TRP A 62 13.25 0.39 -13.22
C TRP A 62 13.20 0.09 -14.72
N SER A 63 12.49 0.94 -15.45
CA SER A 63 12.23 0.73 -16.88
C SER A 63 13.54 0.50 -17.65
N GLY A 64 13.59 -0.59 -18.42
CA GLY A 64 14.78 -1.00 -19.19
C GLY A 64 15.62 -2.08 -18.53
N PHE A 65 15.38 -2.42 -17.26
CA PHE A 65 16.07 -3.53 -16.59
C PHE A 65 15.32 -4.87 -16.83
N PRO A 66 15.98 -5.93 -17.34
CA PRO A 66 15.35 -7.24 -17.51
C PRO A 66 14.84 -7.81 -16.18
N GLY A 67 13.62 -8.34 -16.17
CA GLY A 67 12.99 -8.87 -14.95
C GLY A 67 12.54 -7.80 -13.94
N ALA A 68 12.56 -6.51 -14.30
CA ALA A 68 12.13 -5.45 -13.40
C ALA A 68 10.67 -5.58 -12.93
N PRO A 69 10.36 -5.10 -11.71
CA PRO A 69 9.03 -5.24 -11.13
C PRO A 69 7.93 -4.61 -11.99
N LYS A 70 6.87 -5.39 -12.22
CA LYS A 70 5.65 -4.95 -12.89
C LYS A 70 4.45 -5.29 -12.02
N THR A 71 3.67 -4.29 -11.66
CA THR A 71 2.52 -4.42 -10.77
C THR A 71 1.26 -3.95 -11.47
N PHE A 72 0.21 -4.75 -11.40
CA PHE A 72 -1.13 -4.39 -11.82
C PHE A 72 -2.10 -4.51 -10.64
N SER A 73 -2.91 -3.50 -10.43
CA SER A 73 -3.96 -3.47 -9.42
C SER A 73 -5.29 -3.17 -10.09
N LEU A 74 -6.34 -3.87 -9.68
CA LEU A 74 -7.72 -3.56 -9.98
C LEU A 74 -8.51 -3.62 -8.68
N SER A 75 -9.26 -2.59 -8.37
CA SER A 75 -10.10 -2.56 -7.17
C SER A 75 -11.42 -1.89 -7.45
N ALA A 76 -12.45 -2.38 -6.79
CA ALA A 76 -13.77 -1.77 -6.76
C ALA A 76 -14.20 -1.60 -5.32
N ASP A 77 -14.84 -0.47 -5.00
CA ASP A 77 -15.43 -0.24 -3.70
C ASP A 77 -16.78 0.46 -3.82
N LEU A 78 -17.69 0.17 -2.89
CA LEU A 78 -19.00 0.79 -2.82
C LEU A 78 -19.42 0.96 -1.37
N SER A 79 -20.39 1.83 -1.15
CA SER A 79 -21.02 2.03 0.16
C SER A 79 -22.49 1.66 0.10
N ALA A 80 -22.99 1.06 1.17
CA ALA A 80 -24.38 0.66 1.35
C ALA A 80 -24.88 1.05 2.74
N ASN A 81 -26.16 0.81 2.99
CA ASN A 81 -26.84 1.11 4.27
C ASN A 81 -26.56 2.55 4.73
N GLU A 82 -26.88 3.51 3.86
CA GLU A 82 -26.72 4.95 4.12
C GLU A 82 -25.29 5.40 4.46
N GLY A 83 -24.28 4.63 4.05
CA GLY A 83 -22.88 4.95 4.30
C GLY A 83 -22.27 4.24 5.50
N THR A 84 -23.04 3.45 6.24
CA THR A 84 -22.55 2.70 7.42
C THR A 84 -21.82 1.41 7.02
N MET A 85 -22.05 0.89 5.83
CA MET A 85 -21.39 -0.31 5.31
C MET A 85 -20.57 0.02 4.07
N GLY A 86 -19.38 -0.55 4.00
CA GLY A 86 -18.46 -0.47 2.88
C GLY A 86 -18.12 -1.88 2.40
N PHE A 87 -18.16 -2.07 1.08
CA PHE A 87 -17.77 -3.31 0.43
C PHE A 87 -16.69 -3.02 -0.58
N GLY A 88 -15.70 -3.90 -0.68
CA GLY A 88 -14.62 -3.77 -1.65
C GLY A 88 -14.20 -5.12 -2.21
N ALA A 89 -13.63 -5.09 -3.40
CA ALA A 89 -12.92 -6.21 -4.00
C ALA A 89 -11.63 -5.69 -4.61
N SER A 90 -10.55 -6.46 -4.51
CA SER A 90 -9.30 -6.12 -5.17
C SER A 90 -8.60 -7.35 -5.74
N LEU A 91 -8.00 -7.14 -6.92
CA LEU A 91 -7.08 -8.03 -7.57
C LEU A 91 -5.74 -7.31 -7.67
N LEU A 92 -4.68 -7.98 -7.24
CA LEU A 92 -3.32 -7.47 -7.29
C LEU A 92 -2.45 -8.53 -7.95
N SER A 93 -1.75 -8.16 -9.00
CA SER A 93 -0.75 -9.01 -9.65
C SER A 93 0.58 -8.28 -9.64
N ASP A 94 1.60 -8.91 -9.09
CA ASP A 94 2.97 -8.39 -9.06
C ASP A 94 3.91 -9.43 -9.65
N LYS A 95 4.83 -8.99 -10.52
CA LYS A 95 5.86 -9.84 -11.09
C LYS A 95 7.21 -9.19 -10.86
N LEU A 96 8.11 -9.92 -10.20
CA LEU A 96 9.46 -9.52 -9.86
C LEU A 96 10.44 -10.61 -10.32
N GLY A 97 11.01 -10.46 -11.52
CA GLY A 97 11.87 -11.48 -12.12
C GLY A 97 11.18 -12.86 -12.16
N PRO A 98 11.79 -13.92 -11.58
CA PRO A 98 11.23 -15.27 -11.48
C PRO A 98 10.04 -15.40 -10.54
N ALA A 99 9.86 -14.46 -9.62
CA ALA A 99 8.76 -14.51 -8.68
C ALA A 99 7.54 -13.74 -9.19
N SER A 100 6.35 -14.27 -8.91
CA SER A 100 5.10 -13.58 -9.15
C SER A 100 4.11 -13.85 -8.03
N THR A 101 3.36 -12.82 -7.67
CA THR A 101 2.31 -12.85 -6.66
C THR A 101 1.00 -12.43 -7.29
N PHE A 102 -0.06 -13.17 -7.01
CA PHE A 102 -1.41 -12.77 -7.34
C PHE A 102 -2.28 -12.81 -6.08
N SER A 103 -3.04 -11.76 -5.80
CA SER A 103 -3.94 -11.71 -4.65
C SER A 103 -5.34 -11.31 -5.10
N ALA A 104 -6.33 -12.04 -4.63
CA ALA A 104 -7.74 -11.73 -4.81
C ALA A 104 -8.40 -11.60 -3.43
N LEU A 105 -8.90 -10.41 -3.12
CA LEU A 105 -9.40 -10.05 -1.79
C LEU A 105 -10.82 -9.49 -1.88
N LEU A 106 -11.64 -9.86 -0.91
CA LEU A 106 -12.93 -9.23 -0.62
C LEU A 106 -12.82 -8.48 0.71
N THR A 107 -13.42 -7.31 0.77
CA THR A 107 -13.29 -6.39 1.90
C THR A 107 -14.66 -5.97 2.39
N TYR A 108 -14.83 -5.97 3.70
CA TYR A 108 -15.97 -5.40 4.38
C TYR A 108 -15.50 -4.38 5.41
N ALA A 109 -16.13 -3.21 5.42
CA ALA A 109 -15.88 -2.17 6.40
C ALA A 109 -17.19 -1.70 7.04
N TYR A 110 -17.18 -1.56 8.36
CA TYR A 110 -18.28 -0.99 9.11
C TYR A 110 -17.88 0.41 9.61
N ARG A 111 -18.72 1.41 9.33
CA ARG A 111 -18.47 2.83 9.59
C ARG A 111 -19.38 3.33 10.70
N LEU A 112 -18.78 3.63 11.84
CA LEU A 112 -19.43 4.23 13.00
C LEU A 112 -19.37 5.75 12.87
N GLN A 113 -20.53 6.41 12.82
CA GLN A 113 -20.60 7.86 12.94
C GLN A 113 -20.35 8.26 14.40
N MET A 114 -19.27 9.00 14.65
CA MET A 114 -18.90 9.45 16.00
C MET A 114 -19.38 10.87 16.30
N GLY A 115 -19.71 11.65 15.26
CA GLY A 115 -20.17 13.02 15.36
C GLY A 115 -20.80 13.49 14.04
N TYR A 116 -21.02 14.80 13.90
CA TYR A 116 -21.68 15.36 12.72
C TYR A 116 -20.92 15.08 11.41
N ASP A 117 -19.59 15.23 11.42
CA ASP A 117 -18.74 15.02 10.24
C ASP A 117 -17.62 14.00 10.48
N SER A 118 -17.63 13.28 11.60
CA SER A 118 -16.58 12.35 12.00
C SER A 118 -17.04 10.89 11.98
N PHE A 119 -16.20 10.03 11.40
CA PHE A 119 -16.50 8.61 11.22
C PHE A 119 -15.28 7.76 11.57
N LEU A 120 -15.51 6.70 12.33
CA LEU A 120 -14.54 5.67 12.62
C LEU A 120 -14.95 4.39 11.91
N SER A 121 -14.08 3.88 11.06
CA SER A 121 -14.33 2.70 10.24
C SER A 121 -13.46 1.56 10.73
N VAL A 122 -14.02 0.36 10.84
CA VAL A 122 -13.28 -0.87 11.12
C VAL A 122 -13.50 -1.79 9.92
N GLY A 123 -12.43 -2.31 9.35
CA GLY A 123 -12.50 -3.11 8.14
C GLY A 123 -11.70 -4.38 8.24
N VAL A 124 -12.21 -5.41 7.60
CA VAL A 124 -11.56 -6.71 7.44
C VAL A 124 -11.57 -7.08 5.97
N SER A 125 -10.51 -7.73 5.53
CA SER A 125 -10.40 -8.22 4.16
C SER A 125 -9.90 -9.65 4.19
N GLY A 126 -10.47 -10.50 3.36
CA GLY A 126 -10.15 -11.91 3.28
C GLY A 126 -10.14 -12.39 1.84
N GLY A 127 -9.30 -13.38 1.55
CA GLY A 127 -9.23 -13.97 0.21
C GLY A 127 -8.07 -14.95 0.06
N VAL A 128 -7.51 -14.99 -1.13
CA VAL A 128 -6.43 -15.92 -1.50
C VAL A 128 -5.28 -15.17 -2.14
N SER A 129 -4.06 -15.62 -1.84
CA SER A 129 -2.84 -15.18 -2.49
C SER A 129 -2.14 -16.39 -3.10
N GLU A 130 -1.79 -16.28 -4.37
CA GLU A 130 -0.91 -17.20 -5.07
C GLU A 130 0.50 -16.64 -5.08
N TYR A 131 1.47 -17.47 -4.71
CA TYR A 131 2.88 -17.19 -4.87
C TYR A 131 3.45 -18.21 -5.83
N ALA A 132 4.08 -17.74 -6.89
CA ALA A 132 4.68 -18.59 -7.89
C ALA A 132 6.12 -18.18 -8.18
N ILE A 133 6.97 -19.18 -8.38
CA ILE A 133 8.36 -19.01 -8.80
C ILE A 133 8.55 -19.80 -10.10
N ASP A 134 9.11 -19.13 -11.11
CA ASP A 134 9.46 -19.73 -12.38
C ASP A 134 10.94 -20.10 -12.40
N GLY A 135 11.19 -21.38 -12.17
CA GLY A 135 12.49 -22.03 -12.21
C GLY A 135 13.27 -21.85 -13.51
N THR A 136 12.57 -21.73 -14.63
CA THR A 136 13.17 -21.67 -15.97
C THR A 136 13.88 -20.35 -16.25
N MET A 137 13.63 -19.33 -15.43
CA MET A 137 14.27 -18.03 -15.54
C MET A 137 15.58 -17.92 -14.74
N PHE A 138 15.95 -18.96 -14.00
CA PHE A 138 17.27 -19.05 -13.37
C PHE A 138 18.29 -19.62 -14.37
N SER A 139 19.51 -19.09 -14.33
CA SER A 139 20.67 -19.65 -15.04
C SER A 139 21.68 -20.09 -13.98
N PRO A 140 21.50 -21.27 -13.36
CA PRO A 140 22.38 -21.71 -12.28
C PRO A 140 23.77 -22.06 -12.83
N ASP A 141 24.80 -21.75 -12.06
CA ASP A 141 26.19 -22.11 -12.36
C ASP A 141 26.40 -23.64 -12.27
N GLU A 142 25.58 -24.32 -11.47
CA GLU A 142 25.51 -25.79 -11.37
C GLU A 142 24.22 -26.33 -12.01
N TYR A 143 24.37 -27.26 -12.95
CA TYR A 143 23.23 -27.96 -13.55
C TYR A 143 22.68 -28.97 -12.53
N ASN A 144 21.39 -28.87 -12.17
CA ASN A 144 20.66 -29.64 -11.13
C ASN A 144 20.86 -29.21 -9.66
N ASP A 145 20.77 -27.91 -9.36
CA ASP A 145 20.55 -27.46 -7.98
C ASP A 145 19.13 -27.86 -7.51
N PRO A 146 18.98 -28.74 -6.48
CA PRO A 146 17.68 -29.22 -6.01
C PRO A 146 16.82 -28.12 -5.36
N ASP A 147 17.40 -26.97 -5.00
CA ASP A 147 16.66 -25.84 -4.45
C ASP A 147 16.01 -24.95 -5.54
N ILE A 148 16.37 -25.16 -6.81
CA ILE A 148 15.78 -24.47 -7.96
C ILE A 148 14.75 -25.40 -8.62
N PRO A 149 13.46 -25.01 -8.67
CA PRO A 149 12.46 -25.82 -9.35
C PRO A 149 12.78 -25.92 -10.85
N GLU A 150 12.55 -27.09 -11.47
CA GLU A 150 12.79 -27.28 -12.92
C GLU A 150 11.73 -26.58 -13.80
N GLY A 151 10.69 -26.00 -13.19
CA GLY A 151 9.58 -25.34 -13.87
C GLY A 151 8.89 -24.29 -13.00
N LYS A 152 7.67 -23.93 -13.39
CA LYS A 152 6.85 -23.03 -12.57
C LYS A 152 6.19 -23.80 -11.44
N VAL A 153 6.50 -23.44 -10.21
CA VAL A 153 5.83 -23.93 -9.00
C VAL A 153 5.01 -22.80 -8.39
N ASN A 154 3.84 -23.12 -7.85
CA ASN A 154 2.98 -22.16 -7.18
C ASN A 154 2.36 -22.74 -5.90
N THR A 155 2.05 -21.88 -4.95
CA THR A 155 1.29 -22.23 -3.74
C THR A 155 0.22 -21.18 -3.49
N PHE A 156 -0.97 -21.65 -3.09
CA PHE A 156 -2.09 -20.80 -2.73
C PHE A 156 -2.22 -20.75 -1.22
N THR A 157 -2.32 -19.54 -0.70
CA THR A 157 -2.45 -19.32 0.73
C THR A 157 -3.66 -18.45 1.03
N PRO A 158 -4.40 -18.73 2.12
CA PRO A 158 -5.39 -17.81 2.62
C PRO A 158 -4.75 -16.48 3.03
N ASN A 159 -5.42 -15.37 2.73
CA ASN A 159 -4.97 -14.02 3.10
C ASN A 159 -6.05 -13.35 3.96
N LEU A 160 -5.64 -12.72 5.06
CA LEU A 160 -6.50 -11.94 5.93
C LEU A 160 -5.82 -10.63 6.28
N ASN A 161 -6.57 -9.53 6.22
CA ASN A 161 -6.12 -8.18 6.55
C ASN A 161 -7.15 -7.50 7.44
N THR A 162 -6.71 -6.54 8.24
CA THR A 162 -7.59 -5.73 9.09
C THR A 162 -7.13 -4.29 9.14
N GLY A 163 -8.03 -3.39 9.50
CA GLY A 163 -7.69 -1.98 9.65
C GLY A 163 -8.75 -1.19 10.39
N VAL A 164 -8.31 -0.01 10.81
CA VAL A 164 -9.14 1.04 11.40
C VAL A 164 -8.85 2.33 10.63
N PHE A 165 -9.88 3.09 10.31
CA PHE A 165 -9.76 4.32 9.55
C PHE A 165 -10.70 5.39 10.10
N PHE A 166 -10.13 6.45 10.66
CA PHE A 166 -10.83 7.62 11.13
C PHE A 166 -10.77 8.72 10.08
N HIS A 167 -11.90 9.38 9.82
CA HIS A 167 -11.92 10.56 8.96
C HIS A 167 -12.94 11.59 9.43
N THR A 168 -12.65 12.84 9.09
CA THR A 168 -13.57 13.97 9.13
C THR A 168 -13.71 14.59 7.73
N SER A 169 -14.37 15.74 7.62
CA SER A 169 -14.37 16.55 6.40
C SER A 169 -12.99 17.08 6.00
N ARG A 170 -12.01 17.12 6.92
CA ARG A 170 -10.69 17.76 6.72
C ARG A 170 -9.49 16.91 7.08
N PHE A 171 -9.67 15.83 7.82
CA PHE A 171 -8.56 15.04 8.34
C PHE A 171 -8.86 13.55 8.19
N TYR A 172 -7.81 12.75 8.01
CA TYR A 172 -7.92 11.32 8.13
C TYR A 172 -6.68 10.72 8.79
N ALA A 173 -6.88 9.59 9.46
CA ALA A 173 -5.82 8.74 9.96
C ALA A 173 -6.27 7.28 9.91
N GLY A 174 -5.35 6.37 9.65
CA GLY A 174 -5.64 4.95 9.58
C GLY A 174 -4.47 4.10 10.01
N LEU A 175 -4.80 2.96 10.60
CA LEU A 175 -3.89 1.88 10.95
C LEU A 175 -4.40 0.61 10.29
N SER A 176 -3.51 -0.20 9.72
CA SER A 176 -3.89 -1.47 9.12
C SER A 176 -2.77 -2.49 9.24
N MET A 177 -3.17 -3.75 9.10
CA MET A 177 -2.30 -4.91 9.13
C MET A 177 -2.68 -5.83 7.99
N PHE A 178 -1.69 -6.23 7.19
CA PHE A 178 -1.84 -7.12 6.05
C PHE A 178 -1.10 -8.44 6.27
N ASN A 179 -1.53 -9.49 5.56
CA ASN A 179 -0.99 -10.84 5.62
C ASN A 179 -1.01 -11.42 7.05
N LEU A 180 -2.15 -11.32 7.74
CA LEU A 180 -2.31 -11.80 9.12
C LEU A 180 -2.18 -13.32 9.26
N ILE A 181 -2.43 -14.06 8.18
CA ILE A 181 -2.25 -15.51 8.12
C ILE A 181 -0.75 -15.76 7.91
N GLY A 182 -0.01 -15.70 9.01
CA GLY A 182 1.45 -15.75 9.00
C GLY A 182 2.02 -17.13 8.62
N LYS A 183 3.32 -17.14 8.32
CA LYS A 183 4.14 -18.31 7.92
C LYS A 183 3.92 -19.57 8.77
N LYS A 184 3.73 -19.43 10.10
CA LYS A 184 3.60 -20.56 11.04
C LYS A 184 2.34 -21.39 10.86
N ALA A 185 1.27 -20.81 10.31
CA ALA A 185 0.03 -21.56 10.05
C ALA A 185 0.12 -22.46 8.81
N LEU A 186 1.18 -22.28 7.99
CA LEU A 186 1.37 -22.88 6.66
C LEU A 186 2.60 -23.81 6.59
N GLU A 187 3.22 -24.13 7.74
CA GLU A 187 4.46 -24.92 7.91
C GLU A 187 4.47 -26.34 7.32
N LYS A 188 3.38 -26.80 6.68
CA LYS A 188 3.32 -28.14 6.05
C LYS A 188 3.78 -28.19 4.60
N GLU A 189 4.10 -27.07 3.95
CA GLU A 189 4.58 -27.07 2.56
C GLU A 189 5.99 -26.47 2.42
N SER A 190 6.90 -27.23 1.82
CA SER A 190 8.32 -26.92 1.55
C SER A 190 8.57 -25.68 0.68
N ILE A 191 7.50 -25.00 0.24
CA ILE A 191 7.49 -23.86 -0.68
C ILE A 191 7.13 -22.56 0.07
N SER A 192 6.82 -22.63 1.38
CA SER A 192 6.24 -21.54 2.19
C SER A 192 7.24 -20.48 2.74
N LEU A 193 8.48 -20.43 2.27
CA LEU A 193 9.49 -19.49 2.75
C LEU A 193 9.62 -18.29 1.81
N ALA A 194 8.78 -17.24 1.96
CA ALA A 194 9.20 -15.84 1.73
C ALA A 194 8.11 -14.74 1.86
N TYR A 195 6.81 -15.05 1.78
CA TYR A 195 5.82 -13.99 1.47
C TYR A 195 4.75 -13.66 2.54
N HIS A 196 4.77 -14.28 3.72
CA HIS A 196 3.73 -14.11 4.76
C HIS A 196 4.16 -13.28 5.97
N ASP A 197 5.08 -12.34 5.79
CA ASP A 197 5.38 -11.40 6.86
C ASP A 197 4.23 -10.41 7.03
N MET A 198 3.86 -10.18 8.29
CA MET A 198 2.86 -9.18 8.63
C MET A 198 3.38 -7.80 8.25
N HIS A 199 2.55 -7.04 7.54
CA HIS A 199 2.84 -5.68 7.13
C HIS A 199 1.91 -4.71 7.88
N TYR A 200 2.49 -3.74 8.56
CA TYR A 200 1.80 -2.69 9.29
C TYR A 200 1.85 -1.40 8.48
N TYR A 201 0.70 -0.74 8.33
CA TYR A 201 0.61 0.57 7.71
C TYR A 201 0.00 1.57 8.68
N PHE A 202 0.60 2.74 8.76
CA PHE A 202 0.01 3.93 9.35
C PHE A 202 -0.11 5.01 8.27
N THR A 203 -1.27 5.60 8.10
CA THR A 203 -1.47 6.73 7.19
C THR A 203 -2.16 7.86 7.89
N ALA A 204 -1.80 9.09 7.57
CA ALA A 204 -2.52 10.27 8.02
C ALA A 204 -2.39 11.39 6.99
N GLY A 205 -3.37 12.27 6.97
CA GLY A 205 -3.34 13.45 6.12
C GLY A 205 -4.45 14.42 6.44
N ALA A 206 -4.35 15.61 5.87
CA ALA A 206 -5.33 16.65 6.04
C ALA A 206 -5.65 17.31 4.69
N MET A 207 -6.78 17.98 4.61
CA MET A 207 -7.15 18.86 3.52
C MET A 207 -7.23 20.29 4.03
N ILE A 208 -6.39 21.14 3.44
CA ILE A 208 -6.25 22.55 3.76
C ILE A 208 -6.82 23.35 2.60
N PHE A 209 -7.90 24.08 2.84
CA PHE A 209 -8.53 24.95 1.83
C PHE A 209 -7.76 26.27 1.79
N ILE A 210 -7.01 26.50 0.71
CA ILE A 210 -6.23 27.75 0.51
C ILE A 210 -7.12 28.82 -0.09
N SER A 211 -7.97 28.45 -1.05
CA SER A 211 -9.01 29.27 -1.65
C SER A 211 -10.14 28.36 -2.17
N ASP A 212 -11.18 28.94 -2.75
CA ASP A 212 -12.30 28.19 -3.34
C ASP A 212 -11.83 27.22 -4.45
N ASP A 213 -10.79 27.61 -5.20
CA ASP A 213 -10.26 26.82 -6.32
C ASP A 213 -8.97 26.05 -5.98
N VAL A 214 -8.38 26.23 -4.79
CA VAL A 214 -7.08 25.62 -4.45
C VAL A 214 -7.14 24.98 -3.08
N GLN A 215 -6.89 23.68 -3.04
CA GLN A 215 -6.82 22.89 -1.81
C GLN A 215 -5.48 22.15 -1.75
N PHE A 216 -4.91 22.01 -0.57
CA PHE A 216 -3.65 21.31 -0.35
C PHE A 216 -3.86 20.12 0.59
N LYS A 217 -3.41 18.94 0.15
CA LYS A 217 -3.46 17.66 0.87
C LYS A 217 -2.04 17.22 1.22
N PRO A 218 -1.50 17.61 2.40
CA PRO A 218 -0.33 16.96 2.95
C PRO A 218 -0.72 15.58 3.52
N SER A 219 0.11 14.57 3.29
CA SER A 219 -0.12 13.23 3.84
C SER A 219 1.18 12.46 4.08
N VAL A 220 1.15 11.61 5.10
CA VAL A 220 2.22 10.68 5.44
C VAL A 220 1.72 9.23 5.37
N LEU A 221 2.61 8.32 5.01
CA LEU A 221 2.43 6.88 5.13
C LEU A 221 3.68 6.28 5.74
N ILE A 222 3.54 5.48 6.78
CA ILE A 222 4.61 4.68 7.37
C ILE A 222 4.27 3.22 7.13
N LYS A 223 5.27 2.44 6.71
CA LYS A 223 5.16 1.01 6.44
C LYS A 223 6.23 0.28 7.22
N GLU A 224 5.81 -0.74 7.96
CA GLU A 224 6.71 -1.59 8.72
C GLU A 224 6.40 -3.05 8.42
N ALA A 225 7.45 -3.83 8.17
CA ALA A 225 7.35 -5.27 7.95
C ALA A 225 8.47 -5.93 8.73
N LYS A 226 8.19 -7.09 9.32
CA LYS A 226 9.19 -7.84 10.08
C LYS A 226 10.38 -8.17 9.18
N GLY A 227 11.60 -7.88 9.64
CA GLY A 227 12.83 -8.15 8.86
C GLY A 227 13.16 -7.14 7.76
N SER A 228 12.38 -6.06 7.60
CA SER A 228 12.64 -4.98 6.64
C SER A 228 12.81 -3.64 7.36
N PRO A 229 13.65 -2.72 6.84
CA PRO A 229 13.68 -1.33 7.30
C PRO A 229 12.29 -0.68 7.23
N THR A 230 11.96 0.15 8.23
CA THR A 230 10.74 0.95 8.25
C THR A 230 10.78 1.97 7.12
N ASN A 231 9.77 1.98 6.25
CA ASN A 231 9.65 2.92 5.14
C ASN A 231 8.66 4.03 5.48
N TYR A 232 8.89 5.23 4.97
CA TYR A 232 7.95 6.33 5.08
C TYR A 232 7.85 7.13 3.79
N ASP A 233 6.64 7.57 3.46
CA ASP A 233 6.30 8.41 2.32
C ASP A 233 5.71 9.72 2.87
N ILE A 234 6.25 10.86 2.47
CA ILE A 234 5.73 12.20 2.75
C ILE A 234 5.25 12.79 1.42
N ASN A 235 4.02 13.29 1.38
CA ASN A 235 3.39 13.72 0.14
C ASN A 235 2.75 15.09 0.32
N GLY A 236 2.76 15.87 -0.73
CA GLY A 236 2.02 17.12 -0.84
C GLY A 236 1.30 17.17 -2.18
N MET A 237 -0.03 17.22 -2.15
CA MET A 237 -0.88 17.26 -3.34
C MET A 237 -1.73 18.54 -3.34
N LEU A 238 -1.74 19.28 -4.43
CA LEU A 238 -2.63 20.41 -4.68
C LEU A 238 -3.79 19.97 -5.55
N LEU A 239 -5.02 20.27 -5.15
CA LEU A 239 -6.22 20.15 -5.95
C LEU A 239 -6.58 21.53 -6.48
N LEU A 240 -6.59 21.66 -7.80
CA LEU A 240 -6.92 22.88 -8.53
C LEU A 240 -8.29 22.73 -9.19
N MET A 241 -9.17 23.71 -8.95
CA MET A 241 -10.51 23.83 -9.52
C MET A 241 -11.34 22.53 -9.38
N GLU A 242 -11.12 21.78 -8.31
CA GLU A 242 -11.70 20.45 -8.06
C GLU A 242 -11.50 19.40 -9.18
N ARG A 243 -10.54 19.61 -10.08
CA ARG A 243 -10.37 18.79 -11.29
C ARG A 243 -8.96 18.28 -11.51
N LEU A 244 -7.94 19.04 -11.11
CA LEU A 244 -6.55 18.70 -11.38
C LEU A 244 -5.80 18.54 -10.05
N TRP A 245 -5.26 17.35 -9.82
CA TRP A 245 -4.32 17.07 -8.75
C TRP A 245 -2.89 17.19 -9.28
N LEU A 246 -2.08 17.99 -8.60
CA LEU A 246 -0.64 18.12 -8.85
C LEU A 246 0.10 17.91 -7.54
N GLY A 247 1.13 17.08 -7.51
CA GLY A 247 1.92 16.99 -6.30
C GLY A 247 3.17 16.16 -6.42
N ALA A 248 3.80 16.00 -5.26
CA ALA A 248 5.04 15.27 -5.14
C ALA A 248 5.03 14.37 -3.91
N SER A 249 5.81 13.29 -4.00
CA SER A 249 6.06 12.36 -2.92
C SER A 249 7.55 12.26 -2.68
N TYR A 250 7.97 12.31 -1.43
CA TYR A 250 9.31 11.92 -1.01
C TYR A 250 9.20 10.65 -0.18
N ARG A 251 9.91 9.62 -0.61
CA ARG A 251 9.96 8.32 0.08
C ARG A 251 11.38 8.03 0.52
N SER A 252 11.49 7.51 1.73
CA SER A 252 12.75 7.10 2.33
C SER A 252 12.50 5.97 3.34
N ASN A 253 13.56 5.38 3.89
CA ASN A 253 13.47 4.39 4.94
C ASN A 253 14.43 4.72 6.07
N LEU A 254 14.07 4.30 7.29
CA LEU A 254 14.92 4.41 8.45
C LEU A 254 15.91 3.24 8.44
N GLY A 255 17.19 3.54 8.26
CA GLY A 255 18.27 2.56 8.15
C GLY A 255 18.68 1.92 9.48
N ASN A 256 17.76 1.22 10.15
CA ASN A 256 18.07 0.47 11.37
C ASN A 256 17.60 -0.99 11.19
N GLY A 257 18.40 -1.84 10.56
CA GLY A 257 18.01 -3.26 10.47
C GLY A 257 18.88 -4.22 9.65
N SER A 258 19.94 -3.77 9.00
CA SER A 258 20.90 -4.72 8.43
C SER A 258 22.33 -4.28 8.72
N GLU A 259 22.97 -4.98 9.66
CA GLU A 259 24.41 -4.90 9.92
C GLU A 259 25.25 -5.42 8.72
N SER A 260 24.58 -5.93 7.68
CA SER A 260 25.15 -6.60 6.51
C SER A 260 25.04 -5.83 5.19
N LEU A 261 24.40 -4.66 5.15
CA LEU A 261 24.43 -3.77 3.98
C LEU A 261 25.42 -2.62 4.19
N GLN A 262 26.22 -2.31 3.17
CA GLN A 262 27.10 -1.13 3.17
C GLN A 262 26.27 0.11 3.56
N GLU A 263 26.82 1.00 4.41
CA GLU A 263 26.12 2.18 4.95
C GLU A 263 25.42 3.04 3.88
N ASN A 264 25.93 3.01 2.64
CA ASN A 264 25.44 3.75 1.49
C ASN A 264 24.32 3.07 0.67
N LEU A 265 24.00 1.80 0.94
CA LEU A 265 22.90 1.05 0.31
C LEU A 265 21.62 1.01 1.17
N ASN A 266 21.72 1.42 2.44
CA ASN A 266 20.64 1.32 3.41
C ASN A 266 19.53 2.35 3.21
N ASN A 267 19.83 3.53 2.64
CA ASN A 267 18.82 4.55 2.38
C ASN A 267 18.29 4.37 0.96
N ARG A 268 17.01 4.00 0.80
CA ARG A 268 16.21 3.95 -0.42
C ARG A 268 15.41 5.24 -0.55
N ASN A 269 16.00 6.28 -1.13
CA ASN A 269 15.32 7.55 -1.34
C ASN A 269 14.77 7.62 -2.76
N SER A 270 13.52 8.05 -2.89
CA SER A 270 12.89 8.36 -4.18
C SER A 270 12.00 9.59 -4.09
N ILE A 271 11.95 10.35 -5.18
CA ILE A 271 11.03 11.47 -5.36
C ILE A 271 10.07 11.11 -6.49
N ALA A 272 8.78 11.28 -6.26
CA ALA A 272 7.74 11.11 -7.26
C ALA A 272 7.14 12.46 -7.64
N ALA A 273 6.92 12.68 -8.93
CA ALA A 273 5.98 13.68 -9.42
C ALA A 273 4.66 12.99 -9.77
N ILE A 274 3.54 13.55 -9.33
CA ILE A 274 2.21 12.97 -9.47
C ILE A 274 1.27 14.01 -10.10
N VAL A 275 0.58 13.61 -11.16
CA VAL A 275 -0.47 14.39 -11.81
C VAL A 275 -1.69 13.51 -11.99
N GLU A 276 -2.85 13.97 -11.53
CA GLU A 276 -4.12 13.32 -11.87
C GLU A 276 -5.16 14.32 -12.33
N ILE A 277 -5.99 13.93 -13.28
CA ILE A 277 -7.04 14.78 -13.84
C ILE A 277 -8.38 14.04 -13.84
N PHE A 278 -9.42 14.74 -13.41
CA PHE A 278 -10.80 14.36 -13.66
C PHE A 278 -11.20 14.81 -15.07
N ALA A 279 -10.92 13.96 -16.06
CA ALA A 279 -11.27 14.20 -17.47
C ALA A 279 -12.79 14.40 -17.63
N THR A 280 -13.60 13.69 -16.84
CA THR A 280 -15.05 13.90 -16.72
C THR A 280 -15.47 13.83 -15.26
N LYS A 281 -16.77 14.01 -14.94
CA LYS A 281 -17.31 13.81 -13.58
C LYS A 281 -17.21 12.35 -13.09
N GLN A 282 -16.86 11.41 -13.98
CA GLN A 282 -16.76 9.99 -13.70
C GLN A 282 -15.35 9.45 -13.89
N LEU A 283 -14.63 9.94 -14.91
CA LEU A 283 -13.33 9.41 -15.31
C LEU A 283 -12.19 10.24 -14.72
N ARG A 284 -11.32 9.56 -13.96
CA ARG A 284 -10.06 10.07 -13.43
C ARG A 284 -8.90 9.34 -14.10
N ILE A 285 -7.88 10.09 -14.50
CA ILE A 285 -6.64 9.53 -15.07
C ILE A 285 -5.48 10.09 -14.27
N GLY A 286 -4.61 9.21 -13.78
CA GLY A 286 -3.43 9.55 -13.01
C GLY A 286 -2.15 9.07 -13.68
N TYR A 287 -1.09 9.85 -13.57
CA TYR A 287 0.25 9.47 -13.95
C TYR A 287 1.23 9.93 -12.88
N SER A 288 2.20 9.06 -12.57
CA SER A 288 3.30 9.41 -11.69
C SER A 288 4.61 8.86 -12.21
N TYR A 289 5.64 9.64 -11.96
CA TYR A 289 7.01 9.34 -12.34
C TYR A 289 7.88 9.38 -11.10
N ASP A 290 8.50 8.25 -10.76
CA ASP A 290 9.43 8.15 -9.64
C ASP A 290 10.87 8.16 -10.13
N HIS A 291 11.65 9.00 -9.48
CA HIS A 291 13.08 9.08 -9.65
C HIS A 291 13.79 8.67 -8.36
N ASN A 292 14.72 7.71 -8.46
CA ASN A 292 15.53 7.28 -7.32
C ASN A 292 16.67 8.26 -7.11
N VAL A 293 16.82 8.80 -5.91
CA VAL A 293 17.80 9.87 -5.58
C VAL A 293 19.12 9.34 -5.01
N ASN A 294 19.28 8.01 -4.95
CA ASN A 294 20.46 7.35 -4.38
C ASN A 294 21.58 7.13 -5.39
N ILE A 295 22.63 6.39 -4.98
CA ILE A 295 23.78 5.97 -5.80
C ILE A 295 23.36 5.23 -7.10
N LEU A 296 22.16 4.66 -7.14
CA LEU A 296 21.55 4.06 -8.34
C LEU A 296 20.94 5.09 -9.31
N SER A 297 21.03 6.40 -9.05
CA SER A 297 20.47 7.48 -9.89
C SER A 297 21.08 7.54 -11.29
N ASN A 298 22.31 7.06 -11.46
CA ASN A 298 23.03 7.02 -12.75
C ASN A 298 22.60 5.85 -13.65
N LEU A 299 21.88 4.86 -13.11
CA LEU A 299 21.21 3.85 -13.93
C LEU A 299 19.86 4.45 -14.33
N ARG A 300 19.54 4.49 -15.64
CA ARG A 300 18.31 5.08 -16.22
C ARG A 300 17.02 4.33 -15.82
N ASN A 301 16.84 4.03 -14.54
CA ASN A 301 15.88 3.10 -13.96
C ASN A 301 14.77 3.87 -13.23
N ASN A 302 14.05 4.72 -13.97
CA ASN A 302 12.89 5.42 -13.43
C ASN A 302 11.67 4.48 -13.39
N SER A 303 10.72 4.80 -12.52
CA SER A 303 9.46 4.06 -12.43
C SER A 303 8.31 4.91 -12.95
N HIS A 304 7.39 4.25 -13.64
CA HIS A 304 6.21 4.86 -14.22
C HIS A 304 4.97 4.16 -13.67
N GLU A 305 3.98 4.94 -13.27
CA GLU A 305 2.70 4.40 -12.82
C GLU A 305 1.56 5.20 -13.46
N ILE A 306 0.62 4.47 -14.06
CA ILE A 306 -0.60 5.01 -14.65
C ILE A 306 -1.77 4.46 -13.84
N SER A 307 -2.72 5.31 -13.50
CA SER A 307 -3.99 4.88 -12.91
C SER A 307 -5.18 5.41 -13.68
N VAL A 308 -6.25 4.63 -13.64
CA VAL A 308 -7.55 5.02 -14.18
C VAL A 308 -8.59 4.73 -13.11
N GLY A 309 -9.43 5.71 -12.86
CA GLY A 309 -10.53 5.65 -11.91
C GLY A 309 -11.84 5.96 -12.58
N TYR A 310 -12.90 5.24 -12.23
CA TYR A 310 -14.21 5.42 -12.80
C TYR A 310 -15.30 5.38 -11.72
N TYR A 311 -16.01 6.48 -11.54
CA TYR A 311 -17.22 6.52 -10.74
C TYR A 311 -18.40 6.02 -11.58
N ILE A 312 -19.04 4.94 -11.12
CA ILE A 312 -20.21 4.39 -11.81
C ILE A 312 -21.36 5.41 -11.79
N ILE A 313 -21.53 6.10 -10.65
CA ILE A 313 -22.47 7.20 -10.49
C ILE A 313 -21.69 8.52 -10.56
N PRO A 314 -22.05 9.50 -11.41
CA PRO A 314 -21.35 10.76 -11.52
C PRO A 314 -21.16 11.44 -10.15
N ARG A 315 -19.97 11.99 -9.93
CA ARG A 315 -19.72 12.81 -8.74
C ARG A 315 -20.60 14.06 -8.85
N ASP A 316 -21.64 14.14 -8.02
CA ASP A 316 -22.50 15.32 -8.02
C ASP A 316 -21.79 16.43 -7.23
N VAL A 317 -21.38 17.47 -7.95
CA VAL A 317 -20.58 18.59 -7.43
C VAL A 317 -21.30 19.33 -6.28
N ARG A 318 -22.62 19.12 -6.14
CA ARG A 318 -23.46 19.74 -5.10
C ARG A 318 -23.48 19.00 -3.76
N VAL A 319 -22.96 17.77 -3.68
CA VAL A 319 -22.91 17.06 -2.39
C VAL A 319 -21.81 17.71 -1.54
N HIS A 320 -22.25 18.52 -0.57
CA HIS A 320 -21.45 19.31 0.37
C HIS A 320 -20.55 18.48 1.32
N ASN A 321 -20.31 17.20 1.02
CA ASN A 321 -19.47 16.32 1.81
C ASN A 321 -18.16 16.07 1.06
N PRO A 322 -17.09 16.82 1.37
CA PRO A 322 -15.79 16.74 0.71
C PRO A 322 -15.11 15.38 0.98
N ARG A 323 -15.47 14.34 0.21
CA ARG A 323 -14.86 13.01 0.28
C ARG A 323 -13.66 12.93 -0.66
N TRP A 324 -12.54 13.50 -0.21
CA TRP A 324 -11.33 13.68 -1.02
C TRP A 324 -10.15 12.76 -0.62
N PHE A 325 -10.34 11.96 0.42
CA PHE A 325 -9.26 11.15 0.98
C PHE A 325 -9.04 9.85 0.25
#